data_AF-A0A2Z6SAP4-F1
#
_entry.id   AF-A0A2Z6SAP4-F1
#
_cell.length_a   1.000
_cell.length_b   1.000
_cell.length_c   1.000
_cell.angle_alpha   90.00
_cell.angle_beta   90.00
_cell.angle_gamma   90.00
#
_symmetry.space_group_name_H-M   'P 1'
#
loop_
_entity.id
_entity.type
_entity.pdbx_description
1 polymer ?
#
loop_
_entity_poly.entity_id
_entity_poly.type
_entity_poly.pdbx_seq_one_letter_code
_entity_poly.pdbx_strand_id
1 'polypeptide(L)'
;MSFPSNYGLSSSNMENRKQAVMDQVRNELALANAQELINKINEKCFSKCITKPGNKLESSEQTCVAKCMDRYMEAWNIVSRAYISRVQRESHYQGESL
;
A
#
# COMPACT_ATOMS: atom_id res chain seq x y z
N MET A 1 -43.58 23.93 -30.07
CA MET A 1 -42.64 22.80 -30.25
C MET A 1 -41.23 23.36 -29.98
N SER A 2 -40.65 23.06 -28.84
CA SER A 2 -39.30 23.52 -28.47
C SER A 2 -38.53 22.32 -27.94
N PHE A 3 -37.58 21.82 -28.74
CA PHE A 3 -36.71 20.70 -28.38
C PHE A 3 -35.51 21.22 -27.58
N PRO A 4 -35.17 20.66 -26.42
CA PRO A 4 -33.87 20.92 -25.81
C PRO A 4 -32.84 19.97 -26.42
N SER A 5 -31.96 20.53 -27.25
CA SER A 5 -30.77 19.82 -27.74
C SER A 5 -29.76 19.63 -26.61
N ASN A 6 -29.48 18.37 -26.31
CA ASN A 6 -28.39 17.90 -25.47
C ASN A 6 -27.07 17.83 -26.28
N TYR A 7 -25.98 17.58 -25.56
CA TYR A 7 -24.64 17.15 -26.01
C TYR A 7 -23.59 18.25 -26.23
N GLY A 8 -23.40 19.10 -25.22
CA GLY A 8 -22.10 19.73 -24.95
C GLY A 8 -21.28 18.86 -24.01
N LEU A 9 -20.72 17.73 -24.49
CA LEU A 9 -19.74 16.96 -23.72
C LEU A 9 -18.41 17.74 -23.74
N SER A 10 -18.30 18.73 -22.86
CA SER A 10 -17.12 19.57 -22.70
C SER A 10 -15.94 18.72 -22.21
N SER A 11 -14.78 18.89 -22.86
CA SER A 11 -13.48 18.32 -22.52
C SER A 11 -13.15 18.39 -21.01
N SER A 12 -13.65 19.42 -20.31
CA SER A 12 -13.52 19.58 -18.86
C SER A 12 -14.13 18.44 -18.03
N ASN A 13 -15.23 17.84 -18.50
CA ASN A 13 -15.86 16.69 -17.81
C ASN A 13 -15.05 15.40 -17.97
N MET A 14 -14.26 15.28 -19.04
CA MET A 14 -13.42 14.11 -19.29
C MET A 14 -12.18 14.11 -18.39
N GLU A 15 -11.51 15.26 -18.23
CA GLU A 15 -10.35 15.37 -17.33
C GLU A 15 -10.75 15.18 -15.86
N ASN A 16 -11.90 15.73 -15.45
CA ASN A 16 -12.43 15.52 -14.09
C ASN A 16 -12.79 14.05 -13.83
N ARG A 17 -13.38 13.36 -14.82
CA ARG A 17 -13.65 11.91 -14.71
C ARG A 17 -12.36 11.09 -14.66
N LYS A 18 -11.37 11.42 -15.49
CA LYS A 18 -10.06 10.76 -15.48
C LYS A 18 -9.38 10.92 -14.12
N GLN A 19 -9.37 12.13 -13.56
CA GLN A 19 -8.81 12.37 -12.23
C GLN A 19 -9.54 11.58 -11.15
N ALA A 20 -10.87 11.57 -11.16
CA ALA A 20 -11.67 10.78 -10.21
C ALA A 20 -11.38 9.28 -10.31
N VAL A 21 -11.23 8.74 -11.53
CA VAL A 21 -10.85 7.34 -11.74
C VAL A 21 -9.43 7.07 -11.24
N MET A 22 -8.47 7.96 -11.52
CA MET A 22 -7.10 7.81 -11.04
C MET A 22 -7.01 7.84 -9.51
N ASP A 23 -7.79 8.69 -8.86
CA ASP A 23 -7.84 8.77 -7.40
C ASP A 23 -8.49 7.51 -6.79
N GLN A 24 -9.53 6.97 -7.43
CA GLN A 24 -10.09 5.67 -7.05
C GLN A 24 -9.05 4.56 -7.15
N VAL A 25 -8.34 4.45 -8.28
CA VAL A 25 -7.30 3.43 -8.49
C VAL A 25 -6.19 3.55 -7.45
N ARG A 26 -5.76 4.78 -7.11
CA ARG A 26 -4.75 5.01 -6.04
C ARG A 26 -5.22 4.49 -4.69
N ASN A 27 -6.47 4.73 -4.33
CA ASN A 27 -7.04 4.27 -3.06
C ASN A 27 -7.13 2.74 -3.00
N GLU A 28 -7.58 2.11 -4.09
CA GLU A 28 -7.63 0.64 -4.19
C GLU A 28 -6.23 0.03 -4.08
N LEU A 29 -5.23 0.62 -4.73
CA LEU A 29 -3.84 0.18 -4.63
C LEU A 29 -3.28 0.33 -3.22
N ALA A 30 -3.56 1.44 -2.54
CA ALA A 30 -3.14 1.65 -1.16
C ALA A 30 -3.72 0.59 -0.21
N LEU A 31 -5.00 0.24 -0.39
CA LEU A 31 -5.65 -0.82 0.38
C LEU A 31 -5.02 -2.20 0.09
N ALA A 32 -4.79 -2.52 -1.18
CA ALA A 32 -4.16 -3.78 -1.57
C ALA A 32 -2.75 -3.93 -0.98
N ASN A 33 -1.94 -2.88 -1.04
CA ASN A 33 -0.59 -2.87 -0.47
C ASN A 33 -0.61 -3.03 1.06
N ALA A 34 -1.55 -2.37 1.75
CA ALA A 34 -1.72 -2.53 3.19
C ALA A 34 -2.10 -3.98 3.56
N GLN A 35 -3.01 -4.58 2.79
CA GLN A 35 -3.41 -5.97 2.98
C GLN A 35 -2.24 -6.94 2.76
N GLU A 36 -1.42 -6.71 1.73
CA GLU A 36 -0.23 -7.51 1.48
C GLU A 36 0.77 -7.42 2.65
N LEU A 37 1.00 -6.21 3.17
CA LEU A 37 1.86 -6.00 4.33
C LEU A 37 1.37 -6.79 5.55
N ILE A 38 0.06 -6.73 5.85
CA ILE A 38 -0.55 -7.49 6.95
C ILE A 38 -0.37 -8.99 6.73
N ASN A 39 -0.61 -9.48 5.52
CA ASN A 39 -0.44 -10.89 5.20
C ASN A 39 1.01 -11.35 5.41
N LYS A 40 2.00 -10.52 5.02
CA LYS A 40 3.42 -10.82 5.24
C LYS A 40 3.79 -10.82 6.72
N ILE A 41 3.27 -9.88 7.49
CA ILE A 41 3.45 -9.86 8.96
C ILE A 41 2.88 -11.14 9.56
N ASN A 42 1.67 -11.54 9.17
CA ASN A 42 1.03 -12.76 9.65
C ASN A 42 1.87 -14.00 9.33
N GLU A 43 2.30 -14.18 8.08
CA GLU A 43 3.14 -15.30 7.66
C GLU A 43 4.45 -15.37 8.47
N LYS A 44 5.15 -14.24 8.60
CA LYS A 44 6.47 -14.19 9.24
C LYS A 44 6.38 -14.36 10.75
N CYS A 45 5.46 -13.65 11.39
CA CYS A 45 5.30 -13.72 12.84
C CYS A 45 4.70 -15.04 13.30
N PHE A 46 3.77 -15.63 12.53
CA PHE A 46 3.28 -16.98 12.80
C PHE A 46 4.42 -17.99 12.76
N SER A 47 5.16 -18.04 11.64
CA SER A 47 6.30 -18.97 11.49
C SER A 47 7.37 -18.79 12.56
N LYS A 48 7.57 -17.57 13.07
CA LYS A 48 8.60 -17.28 14.07
C LYS A 48 8.17 -17.60 15.49
N CYS A 49 6.91 -17.32 15.83
CA CYS A 49 6.43 -17.34 17.21
C CYS A 49 5.61 -18.58 17.56
N ILE A 50 4.94 -19.21 16.59
CA ILE A 50 4.04 -20.34 16.83
C ILE A 50 4.80 -21.63 16.53
N THR A 51 5.35 -22.24 17.59
CA THR A 51 6.14 -23.48 17.47
C THR A 51 5.29 -24.73 17.64
N LYS A 52 4.16 -24.62 18.34
CA LYS A 52 3.22 -25.72 18.58
C LYS A 52 1.79 -25.21 18.34
N PRO A 53 1.26 -25.35 17.12
CA PRO A 53 -0.08 -24.87 16.81
C PRO A 53 -1.12 -25.53 17.72
N GLY A 54 -1.99 -24.70 18.30
CA GLY A 54 -3.09 -25.13 19.16
C GLY A 54 -4.33 -24.28 18.93
N ASN A 55 -5.39 -24.58 19.67
CA ASN A 55 -6.68 -23.85 19.55
C ASN A 55 -6.64 -22.46 20.21
N LYS A 56 -5.56 -22.12 20.91
CA LYS A 56 -5.34 -20.85 21.61
C LYS A 56 -3.85 -20.53 21.55
N LEU A 57 -3.55 -19.23 21.53
CA LEU A 57 -2.18 -18.75 21.71
C LEU A 57 -1.81 -18.82 23.20
N GLU A 58 -0.66 -19.41 23.49
CA GLU A 58 -0.06 -19.32 24.83
C GLU A 58 0.40 -17.88 25.12
N SER A 59 0.53 -17.50 26.40
CA SER A 59 0.94 -16.14 26.78
C SER A 59 2.32 -15.73 26.22
N SER A 60 3.22 -16.71 26.11
CA SER A 60 4.53 -16.58 25.46
C SER A 60 4.39 -16.29 23.96
N GLU A 61 3.51 -16.99 23.26
CA GLU A 61 3.22 -16.80 21.84
C GLU A 61 2.58 -15.44 21.58
N GLN A 62 1.60 -15.02 22.39
CA GLN A 62 0.98 -13.69 22.30
C GLN A 62 2.03 -12.58 22.44
N THR A 63 2.89 -12.69 23.45
CA THR A 63 3.98 -11.73 23.70
C THR A 63 4.99 -11.72 22.54
N CYS A 64 5.33 -12.89 22.00
CA CYS A 64 6.22 -13.00 20.85
C CYS A 64 5.62 -12.34 19.61
N VAL A 65 4.35 -12.62 19.29
CA VAL A 65 3.67 -12.08 18.12
C VAL A 65 3.58 -10.56 18.20
N ALA A 66 3.19 -9.99 19.35
CA ALA A 66 3.16 -8.54 19.55
C ALA A 66 4.52 -7.90 19.27
N LYS A 67 5.59 -8.44 19.87
CA LYS A 67 6.97 -7.97 19.63
C LYS A 67 7.40 -8.15 18.17
N CYS A 68 7.03 -9.25 17.54
CA CYS A 68 7.36 -9.53 16.16
C CYS A 68 6.73 -8.51 15.21
N MET A 69 5.45 -8.20 15.40
CA MET A 69 4.74 -7.19 14.61
C MET A 69 5.40 -5.81 14.74
N ASP A 70 5.72 -5.38 15.96
CA ASP A 70 6.41 -4.11 16.22
C ASP A 70 7.76 -4.04 15.50
N ARG A 71 8.59 -5.09 15.66
CA ARG A 71 9.92 -5.13 15.03
C ARG A 71 9.84 -5.22 13.50
N TYR A 72 8.86 -5.95 12.97
CA TYR A 72 8.67 -6.04 11.53
C TYR A 72 8.29 -4.69 10.93
N MET A 73 7.35 -3.98 11.56
CA MET A 73 6.95 -2.64 11.11
C MET A 73 8.10 -1.63 11.18
N GLU A 74 8.91 -1.68 12.25
CA GLU A 74 10.12 -0.86 12.36
C GLU A 74 11.11 -1.15 11.22
N ALA A 75 11.41 -2.43 10.99
CA ALA A 75 12.31 -2.85 9.91
C ALA A 75 11.77 -2.44 8.53
N TRP A 76 10.47 -2.64 8.29
CA TRP A 76 9.82 -2.24 7.04
C TRP A 76 9.93 -0.73 6.81
N ASN A 77 9.70 0.09 7.84
CA ASN A 77 9.83 1.55 7.74
C ASN A 77 11.25 2.00 7.38
N ILE A 78 12.27 1.37 7.98
CA ILE A 78 13.68 1.66 7.70
C ILE A 78 14.00 1.31 6.24
N VAL A 79 13.65 0.09 5.82
CA VAL A 79 13.91 -0.39 4.45
C VAL A 79 13.14 0.44 3.42
N SER A 80 11.88 0.77 3.69
CA SER A 80 11.02 1.58 2.83
C SER A 80 11.63 2.97 2.58
N ARG A 81 12.06 3.66 3.63
CA ARG A 81 12.74 4.96 3.51
C ARG A 81 14.03 4.85 2.69
N ALA A 82 14.89 3.89 3.03
CA ALA A 82 16.15 3.69 2.32
C ALA A 82 15.93 3.39 0.82
N TYR A 83 14.93 2.56 0.51
CA TYR A 83 14.55 2.22 -0.86
C TYR A 83 14.04 3.45 -1.61
N ILE A 84 13.10 4.21 -1.04
CA ILE A 84 12.56 5.42 -1.66
C ILE A 84 13.67 6.46 -1.92
N SER A 85 14.54 6.72 -0.93
CA SER A 85 15.67 7.64 -1.10
C SER A 85 16.60 7.22 -2.24
N ARG A 86 16.81 5.92 -2.42
CA ARG A 86 17.61 5.40 -3.54
C ARG A 86 16.90 5.62 -4.88
N VAL A 87 15.63 5.26 -4.99
CA VAL A 87 14.83 5.39 -6.23
C VAL A 87 14.75 6.86 -6.66
N GLN A 88 14.52 7.77 -5.72
CA GLN A 88 14.49 9.21 -6.01
C GLN A 88 15.83 9.68 -6.60
N ARG A 89 16.95 9.29 -5.98
CA ARG A 89 18.28 9.64 -6.48
C ARG A 89 18.53 9.11 -7.90
N GLU A 90 18.15 7.86 -8.18
CA GLU A 90 18.28 7.26 -9.52
C GLU A 90 17.38 7.97 -10.55
N SER A 91 16.17 8.38 -10.17
CA SER A 91 15.25 9.13 -11.05
C SER A 91 15.75 10.54 -11.39
N HIS A 92 16.45 11.22 -10.48
CA HIS A 92 17.08 12.51 -10.75
C HIS A 92 18.19 12.41 -11.80
N TYR A 93 19.01 11.35 -11.76
CA TYR A 93 20.06 11.13 -12.77
C TYR A 93 19.51 10.87 -14.18
N GLN A 94 18.31 10.29 -14.31
CA GLN A 94 17.64 10.12 -15.61
C GLN A 94 17.06 11.42 -16.18
N GLY A 95 16.88 12.47 -15.36
CA GLY A 95 16.42 13.78 -15.82
C GLY A 95 17.54 14.74 -16.24
N GLU A 96 18.77 14.56 -15.74
CA GLU A 96 19.94 15.40 -16.09
C GLU A 96 20.73 14.90 -17.31
N SER A 97 20.38 13.73 -17.86
CA SER A 97 21.03 13.14 -19.03
C SER A 97 20.28 13.38 -20.36
N LEU A 98 19.29 14.28 -20.36
CA LEU A 98 18.58 14.80 -21.54
C LEU A 98 18.77 16.31 -21.68
#